data_AF-A0A9J7AZ86-F1
#
_entry.id   AF-A0A9J7AZ86-F1
#
_cell.length_a   1.000
_cell.length_b   1.000
_cell.length_c   1.000
_cell.angle_alpha   90.00
_cell.angle_beta   90.00
_cell.angle_gamma   90.00
#
_symmetry.space_group_name_H-M   'P 1'
#
loop_
_entity.id
_entity.type
_entity.pdbx_description
1 polymer ?
#
loop_
_entity_poly.entity_id
_entity_poly.type
_entity_poly.pdbx_seq_one_letter_code
_entity_poly.pdbx_strand_id
1 'polypeptide(L)'
;MQSVPAVEWPTVGLWLAIHGLFAAATWWHAAVPPWLLPLIGAPLVCWHASYQHEAIHGHPTRVGWLNAALAGLPLMLWVPYGIYRDSHLKHHENEYLTDPIEDPESFYVTPGEWALYSTPRRVLHRVVNALAGRLLIGPAFVAGLFLCREALKVVRGRADLRAWAMHAAGAGLLLSWVLLVCEMSLWTYLLCFAYPGTSLLLLRSFAEHHAAPEPEDRTAIVEAEPPFALLFLNNNLHVAHHDKPGVPWYRLPRYEAVRRLNTARPSERIYRGYREIARHWLFRAKESPVHPHL
;
A
#
# COMPACT_ATOMS: atom_id res chain seq x y z
N MET A 1 18.89 -24.43 3.87
CA MET A 1 18.50 -23.02 4.08
C MET A 1 19.49 -22.16 3.32
N GLN A 2 19.12 -21.56 2.18
CA GLN A 2 20.04 -20.65 1.47
C GLN A 2 20.28 -19.43 2.36
N SER A 3 21.54 -19.11 2.66
CA SER A 3 21.91 -17.94 3.44
C SER A 3 21.30 -16.69 2.79
N VAL A 4 20.54 -15.90 3.57
CA VAL A 4 20.06 -14.59 3.11
C VAL A 4 21.32 -13.77 2.77
N PRO A 5 21.49 -13.29 1.52
CA PRO A 5 22.68 -12.53 1.15
C PRO A 5 22.79 -11.26 1.99
N ALA A 6 23.99 -10.70 2.16
CA ALA A 6 24.19 -9.45 2.90
C ALA A 6 23.48 -8.26 2.21
N VAL A 7 23.35 -8.33 0.88
CA VAL A 7 22.65 -7.37 0.04
C VAL A 7 21.85 -8.13 -1.02
N GLU A 8 20.61 -7.73 -1.21
CA GLU A 8 19.72 -8.29 -2.22
C GLU A 8 19.77 -7.48 -3.52
N TRP A 9 20.71 -7.85 -4.39
CA TRP A 9 20.89 -7.20 -5.69
C TRP A 9 19.62 -7.11 -6.56
N PRO A 10 18.70 -8.11 -6.60
CA PRO A 10 17.44 -7.94 -7.32
C PRO A 10 16.61 -6.75 -6.82
N THR A 11 16.56 -6.56 -5.51
CA THR A 11 15.80 -5.46 -4.87
C THR A 11 16.54 -4.12 -5.00
N VAL A 12 17.88 -4.11 -5.03
CA VAL A 12 18.66 -2.92 -5.40
C VAL A 12 18.43 -2.53 -6.86
N GLY A 13 18.45 -3.49 -7.79
CA GLY A 13 18.16 -3.26 -9.20
C GLY A 13 16.75 -2.75 -9.43
N LEU A 14 15.78 -3.27 -8.68
CA LEU A 14 14.40 -2.76 -8.65
C LEU A 14 14.35 -1.29 -8.22
N TRP A 15 15.04 -0.92 -7.14
CA TRP A 15 15.12 0.48 -6.70
C TRP A 15 15.66 1.39 -7.79
N LEU A 16 16.76 1.00 -8.43
CA LEU A 16 17.38 1.74 -9.53
C LEU A 16 16.42 1.87 -10.72
N ALA A 17 15.71 0.81 -11.07
CA ALA A 17 14.72 0.82 -12.14
C ALA A 17 13.57 1.79 -11.83
N ILE A 18 12.97 1.71 -10.64
CA ILE A 18 11.87 2.59 -10.21
C ILE A 18 12.32 4.06 -10.28
N HIS A 19 13.46 4.40 -9.66
CA HIS A 19 13.90 5.78 -9.55
C HIS A 19 14.45 6.33 -10.88
N GLY A 20 15.13 5.50 -11.68
CA GLY A 20 15.56 5.86 -13.02
C GLY A 20 14.39 6.12 -13.96
N LEU A 21 13.38 5.25 -13.96
CA LEU A 21 12.15 5.43 -14.74
C LEU A 21 11.33 6.61 -14.24
N PHE A 22 11.29 6.85 -12.93
CA PHE A 22 10.64 8.03 -12.34
C PHE A 22 11.32 9.33 -12.76
N ALA A 23 12.66 9.39 -12.67
CA ALA A 23 13.44 10.54 -13.13
C ALA A 23 13.22 10.77 -14.63
N ALA A 24 13.23 9.72 -15.44
CA ALA A 24 12.93 9.79 -16.87
C ALA A 24 11.51 10.32 -17.16
N ALA A 25 10.50 9.72 -16.53
CA ALA A 25 9.10 10.07 -16.74
C ALA A 25 8.78 11.51 -16.30
N THR A 26 9.41 11.98 -15.22
CA THR A 26 9.26 13.35 -14.75
C THR A 26 10.05 14.35 -15.60
N TRP A 27 11.26 14.00 -16.05
CA TRP A 27 12.08 14.86 -16.92
C TRP A 27 11.47 15.05 -18.31
N TRP A 28 11.00 13.97 -18.94
CA TRP A 28 10.42 14.00 -20.29
C TRP A 28 8.90 14.17 -20.31
N HIS A 29 8.28 14.59 -19.20
CA HIS A 29 6.82 14.65 -19.09
C HIS A 29 6.14 15.48 -20.18
N ALA A 30 6.75 16.60 -20.58
CA ALA A 30 6.22 17.50 -21.61
C ALA A 30 6.20 16.87 -23.01
N ALA A 31 7.00 15.83 -23.26
CA ALA A 31 7.01 15.09 -24.51
C ALA A 31 5.94 13.97 -24.56
N VAL A 32 5.29 13.69 -23.43
CA VAL A 32 4.27 12.64 -23.31
C VAL A 32 2.87 13.29 -23.39
N PRO A 33 1.96 12.78 -24.23
CA PRO A 33 0.57 13.23 -24.22
C PRO A 33 -0.03 13.15 -22.81
N PRO A 34 -0.70 14.20 -22.29
CA PRO A 34 -1.13 14.25 -20.90
C PRO A 34 -2.01 13.07 -20.45
N TRP A 35 -2.80 12.48 -21.36
CA TRP A 35 -3.67 11.33 -21.07
C TRP A 35 -2.90 10.00 -20.94
N LEU A 36 -1.67 9.91 -21.46
CA LEU A 36 -0.78 8.75 -21.27
C LEU A 36 0.03 8.86 -19.97
N LEU A 37 0.23 10.07 -19.45
CA LEU A 37 1.08 10.31 -18.29
C LEU A 37 0.61 9.54 -17.04
N PRO A 38 -0.70 9.42 -16.73
CA PRO A 38 -1.18 8.57 -15.64
C PRO A 38 -0.83 7.08 -15.80
N LEU A 39 -0.75 6.58 -17.04
CA LEU A 39 -0.40 5.18 -17.32
C LEU A 39 1.08 4.89 -17.05
N ILE A 40 1.91 5.92 -16.95
CA ILE A 40 3.34 5.83 -16.64
C ILE A 40 3.58 6.18 -15.17
N GLY A 41 3.02 7.30 -14.71
CA GLY A 41 3.26 7.83 -13.37
C GLY A 41 2.62 6.98 -12.27
N ALA A 42 1.39 6.49 -12.49
CA ALA A 42 0.70 5.70 -11.48
C ALA A 42 1.42 4.38 -11.15
N PRO A 43 1.83 3.56 -12.13
CA PRO A 43 2.63 2.37 -11.84
C PRO A 43 3.92 2.69 -11.11
N LEU A 44 4.65 3.75 -11.47
CA LEU A 44 5.93 4.09 -10.82
C LEU A 44 5.75 4.44 -9.34
N VAL A 45 4.75 5.27 -9.01
CA VAL A 45 4.45 5.61 -7.60
C VAL A 45 3.99 4.38 -6.83
N CYS A 46 3.13 3.54 -7.41
CA CYS A 46 2.67 2.31 -6.78
C CYS A 46 3.79 1.29 -6.59
N TRP A 47 4.72 1.20 -7.54
CA TRP A 47 5.85 0.28 -7.48
C TRP A 47 6.83 0.71 -6.39
N HIS A 48 7.06 2.03 -6.26
CA HIS A 48 7.79 2.57 -5.13
C HIS A 48 7.10 2.31 -3.80
N ALA A 49 5.78 2.47 -3.69
CA ALA A 49 5.06 2.14 -2.46
C ALA A 49 5.20 0.65 -2.09
N SER A 50 5.21 -0.23 -3.09
CA SER A 50 5.47 -1.67 -2.89
C SER A 50 6.93 -1.91 -2.47
N TYR A 51 7.89 -1.15 -3.00
CA TYR A 51 9.28 -1.15 -2.53
C TYR A 51 9.40 -0.64 -1.08
N GLN A 52 8.65 0.40 -0.70
CA GLN A 52 8.64 0.89 0.68
C GLN A 52 8.17 -0.21 1.64
N HIS A 53 7.13 -0.94 1.26
CA HIS A 53 6.65 -2.11 2.00
C HIS A 53 7.74 -3.19 2.12
N GLU A 54 8.40 -3.55 1.03
CA GLU A 54 9.53 -4.49 1.05
C GLU A 54 10.66 -4.02 1.99
N ALA A 55 10.93 -2.70 2.02
CA ALA A 55 11.95 -2.13 2.89
C ALA A 55 11.60 -2.17 4.39
N ILE A 56 10.32 -2.08 4.74
CA ILE A 56 9.82 -2.24 6.11
C ILE A 56 10.20 -3.62 6.66
N HIS A 57 10.18 -4.64 5.79
CA HIS A 57 10.51 -6.03 6.14
C HIS A 57 12.01 -6.36 6.05
N GLY A 58 12.87 -5.34 5.99
CA GLY A 58 14.32 -5.50 6.15
C GLY A 58 15.09 -5.70 4.85
N HIS A 59 14.51 -5.36 3.70
CA HIS A 59 15.17 -5.42 2.39
C HIS A 59 15.61 -4.01 1.92
N PRO A 60 16.61 -3.87 1.02
CA PRO A 60 17.43 -4.92 0.42
C PRO A 60 18.67 -5.28 1.26
N THR A 61 18.93 -4.59 2.37
CA THR A 61 20.14 -4.79 3.18
C THR A 61 19.80 -5.15 4.61
N ARG A 62 20.75 -5.73 5.35
CA ARG A 62 20.59 -5.97 6.79
C ARG A 62 20.64 -4.68 7.64
N VAL A 63 20.81 -3.53 7.01
CA VAL A 63 21.03 -2.23 7.67
C VAL A 63 19.74 -1.41 7.56
N GLY A 64 18.94 -1.42 8.62
CA GLY A 64 17.59 -0.83 8.61
C GLY A 64 17.56 0.67 8.26
N TRP A 65 18.54 1.47 8.71
CA TRP A 65 18.58 2.90 8.37
C TRP A 65 18.86 3.14 6.88
N LEU A 66 19.63 2.26 6.23
CA LEU A 66 19.91 2.36 4.80
C LEU A 66 18.67 2.00 3.99
N ASN A 67 17.95 0.94 4.38
CA ASN A 67 16.66 0.58 3.77
C ASN A 67 15.65 1.72 3.91
N ALA A 68 15.56 2.34 5.09
CA ALA A 68 14.72 3.50 5.34
C ALA A 68 15.10 4.72 4.48
N ALA A 69 16.40 4.95 4.25
CA ALA A 69 16.86 6.02 3.37
C ALA A 69 16.47 5.77 1.91
N LEU A 70 16.63 4.53 1.43
CA LEU A 70 16.25 4.13 0.06
C LEU A 70 14.73 4.22 -0.16
N ALA A 71 13.93 3.86 0.84
CA ALA A 71 12.47 3.93 0.80
C ALA A 71 11.89 5.32 1.16
N GLY A 72 12.72 6.21 1.69
CA GLY A 72 12.27 7.45 2.35
C GLY A 72 11.79 8.56 1.42
N LEU A 73 11.99 8.45 0.10
CA LEU A 73 11.51 9.43 -0.87
C LEU A 73 9.98 9.30 -1.03
N PRO A 74 9.16 10.31 -0.65
CA PRO A 74 7.72 10.12 -0.52
C PRO A 74 6.98 10.37 -1.83
N LEU A 75 7.07 9.44 -2.80
CA LEU A 75 6.41 9.62 -4.12
C LEU A 75 4.87 9.72 -4.05
N MET A 76 4.24 9.20 -2.99
CA MET A 76 2.81 9.40 -2.73
C MET A 76 2.49 10.73 -2.02
N LEU A 77 3.50 11.43 -1.48
CA LEU A 77 3.43 12.69 -0.73
C LEU A 77 2.77 12.66 0.65
N TRP A 78 1.81 11.78 0.93
CA TRP A 78 0.95 11.93 2.12
C TRP A 78 1.30 11.04 3.32
N VAL A 79 2.17 10.04 3.17
CA VAL A 79 2.55 9.11 4.25
C VAL A 79 4.04 9.19 4.59
N PRO A 80 4.40 9.58 5.82
CA PRO A 80 5.75 9.41 6.36
C PRO A 80 6.15 7.95 6.47
N TYR A 81 7.30 7.57 5.89
CA TYR A 81 7.81 6.19 5.88
C TYR A 81 7.91 5.58 7.29
N GLY A 82 8.40 6.35 8.28
CA GLY A 82 8.55 5.85 9.66
C GLY A 82 7.21 5.48 10.31
N ILE A 83 6.18 6.32 10.11
CA ILE A 83 4.84 6.06 10.62
C ILE A 83 4.21 4.87 9.88
N TYR A 84 4.41 4.79 8.56
CA TYR A 84 3.96 3.63 7.79
C TYR A 84 4.60 2.35 8.29
N ARG A 85 5.94 2.33 8.49
CA ARG A 85 6.67 1.18 9.03
C ARG A 85 6.07 0.71 10.35
N ASP A 86 5.90 1.61 11.31
CA ASP A 86 5.46 1.23 12.65
C ASP A 86 3.98 0.78 12.64
N SER A 87 3.14 1.45 11.86
CA SER A 87 1.74 1.04 11.63
C SER A 87 1.65 -0.34 10.99
N HIS A 88 2.44 -0.57 9.94
CA HIS A 88 2.40 -1.80 9.16
C HIS A 88 2.97 -2.98 9.95
N LEU A 89 4.05 -2.78 10.71
CA LEU A 89 4.57 -3.83 11.60
C LEU A 89 3.54 -4.23 12.67
N LYS A 90 2.72 -3.29 13.18
CA LYS A 90 1.60 -3.64 14.07
C LYS A 90 0.51 -4.44 13.32
N HIS A 91 0.22 -4.08 12.08
CA HIS A 91 -0.74 -4.81 11.24
C HIS A 91 -0.37 -6.29 11.01
N HIS A 92 0.92 -6.65 11.10
CA HIS A 92 1.39 -8.04 11.05
C HIS A 92 1.09 -8.86 12.33
N GLU A 93 0.47 -8.27 13.35
CA GLU A 93 -0.10 -9.01 14.48
C GLU A 93 -1.40 -9.71 14.03
N ASN A 94 -1.25 -10.91 13.45
CA ASN A 94 -2.32 -11.68 12.82
C ASN A 94 -3.60 -11.83 13.67
N GLU A 95 -3.48 -11.90 15.00
CA GLU A 95 -4.60 -12.00 15.95
C GLU A 95 -5.60 -10.83 15.81
N TYR A 96 -5.10 -9.63 15.50
CA TYR A 96 -5.86 -8.39 15.44
C TYR A 96 -6.23 -7.96 14.03
N LEU A 97 -5.85 -8.71 13.00
CA LEU A 97 -6.16 -8.36 11.61
C LEU A 97 -7.64 -8.03 11.44
N THR A 98 -7.93 -6.94 10.72
CA THR A 98 -9.26 -6.37 10.47
C THR A 98 -9.97 -5.74 11.65
N ASP A 99 -9.41 -5.80 12.86
CA ASP A 99 -9.96 -5.13 14.03
C ASP A 99 -9.86 -3.59 13.88
N PRO A 100 -10.97 -2.84 13.84
CA PRO A 100 -10.94 -1.37 13.70
C PRO A 100 -10.30 -0.60 14.86
N ILE A 101 -10.06 -1.24 16.01
CA ILE A 101 -9.43 -0.67 17.20
C ILE A 101 -7.93 -0.99 17.19
N GLU A 102 -7.57 -2.25 16.97
CA GLU A 102 -6.20 -2.73 17.11
C GLU A 102 -5.39 -2.71 15.81
N ASP A 103 -6.00 -3.06 14.67
CA ASP A 103 -5.34 -3.04 13.36
C ASP A 103 -5.40 -1.64 12.75
N PRO A 104 -4.25 -0.94 12.64
CA PRO A 104 -4.22 0.44 12.15
C PRO A 104 -4.53 0.55 10.65
N GLU A 105 -4.46 -0.55 9.91
CA GLU A 105 -4.76 -0.63 8.47
C GLU A 105 -6.19 -1.15 8.19
N SER A 106 -6.97 -1.45 9.24
CA SER A 106 -8.35 -1.90 9.07
C SER A 106 -9.22 -0.85 8.39
N PHE A 107 -10.00 -1.31 7.40
CA PHE A 107 -11.04 -0.53 6.74
C PHE A 107 -12.41 -0.65 7.41
N TYR A 108 -12.50 -1.49 8.43
CA TYR A 108 -13.70 -1.62 9.23
C TYR A 108 -13.83 -0.45 10.20
N VAL A 109 -15.03 -0.28 10.73
CA VAL A 109 -15.32 0.58 11.87
C VAL A 109 -16.14 -0.19 12.89
N THR A 110 -16.08 0.24 14.15
CA THR A 110 -16.91 -0.38 15.20
C THR A 110 -18.40 -0.06 14.99
N PRO A 111 -19.32 -0.92 15.48
CA PRO A 111 -20.75 -0.61 15.46
C PRO A 111 -21.09 0.70 16.17
N GLY A 112 -20.39 1.00 17.27
CA GLY A 112 -20.55 2.24 18.03
C GLY A 112 -20.17 3.49 17.24
N GLU A 113 -19.01 3.49 16.58
CA GLU A 113 -18.61 4.60 15.71
C GLU A 113 -19.58 4.78 14.54
N TRP A 114 -19.99 3.67 13.91
CA TRP A 114 -20.91 3.71 12.78
C TRP A 114 -22.26 4.33 13.16
N ALA A 115 -22.77 4.04 14.37
CA ALA A 115 -23.99 4.63 14.90
C ALA A 115 -23.91 6.17 14.99
N LEU A 116 -22.71 6.72 15.24
CA LEU A 116 -22.45 8.16 15.32
C LEU A 116 -22.16 8.80 13.95
N TYR A 117 -21.92 8.03 12.89
CA TYR A 117 -21.65 8.58 11.56
C TYR A 117 -22.88 9.25 10.96
N SER A 118 -22.68 10.45 10.41
CA SER A 118 -23.68 11.12 9.58
C SER A 118 -23.95 10.34 8.29
N THR A 119 -25.13 10.54 7.69
CA THR A 119 -25.51 9.88 6.43
C THR A 119 -24.47 10.05 5.32
N PRO A 120 -23.92 11.26 5.06
CA PRO A 120 -22.87 11.43 4.03
C PRO A 120 -21.61 10.60 4.33
N ARG A 121 -21.19 10.53 5.60
CA ARG A 121 -20.02 9.73 6.00
C ARG A 121 -20.27 8.24 5.78
N ARG A 122 -21.47 7.75 6.13
CA ARG A 122 -21.86 6.34 5.86
C ARG A 122 -21.89 6.03 4.38
N VAL A 123 -22.42 6.94 3.55
CA VAL A 123 -22.43 6.80 2.09
C VAL A 123 -21.01 6.75 1.55
N LEU A 124 -20.12 7.64 1.99
CA LEU A 124 -18.72 7.66 1.57
C LEU A 124 -18.00 6.34 1.86
N HIS A 125 -18.17 5.78 3.07
CA HIS A 125 -17.58 4.48 3.42
C HIS A 125 -18.13 3.35 2.54
N ARG A 126 -19.42 3.35 2.23
CA ARG A 126 -20.02 2.36 1.32
C ARG A 126 -19.49 2.51 -0.11
N VAL A 127 -19.34 3.73 -0.60
CA VAL A 127 -18.80 4.00 -1.94
C VAL A 127 -17.35 3.52 -2.04
N VAL A 128 -16.50 3.84 -1.06
CA VAL A 128 -15.08 3.41 -1.04
C VAL A 128 -14.95 1.89 -0.83
N ASN A 129 -15.99 1.21 -0.34
CA ASN A 129 -16.03 -0.25 -0.26
C ASN A 129 -16.40 -0.94 -1.59
N ALA A 130 -16.85 -0.20 -2.61
CA ALA A 130 -16.90 -0.70 -3.99
C ALA A 130 -15.57 -0.38 -4.68
N LEU A 131 -15.08 -1.26 -5.58
CA LEU A 131 -13.77 -1.09 -6.18
C LEU A 131 -13.66 0.20 -7.01
N ALA A 132 -14.68 0.59 -7.79
CA ALA A 132 -14.63 1.86 -8.52
C ALA A 132 -14.51 3.06 -7.57
N GLY A 133 -15.26 3.08 -6.47
CA GLY A 133 -15.16 4.12 -5.46
C GLY A 133 -13.82 4.10 -4.72
N ARG A 134 -13.28 2.91 -4.45
CA ARG A 134 -11.93 2.71 -3.91
C ARG A 134 -10.86 3.33 -4.80
N LEU A 135 -10.92 3.12 -6.11
CA LEU A 135 -9.92 3.61 -7.04
C LEU A 135 -10.07 5.11 -7.32
N LEU A 136 -11.30 5.62 -7.38
CA LEU A 136 -11.56 7.02 -7.73
C LEU A 136 -11.53 7.98 -6.54
N ILE A 137 -12.04 7.56 -5.38
CA ILE A 137 -12.21 8.39 -4.18
C ILE A 137 -11.30 7.92 -3.04
N GLY A 138 -10.95 6.64 -3.03
CA GLY A 138 -10.14 6.02 -1.97
C GLY A 138 -8.83 6.76 -1.67
N PRO A 139 -8.03 7.25 -2.64
CA PRO A 139 -6.80 7.97 -2.32
C PRO A 139 -7.02 9.20 -1.45
N ALA A 140 -7.97 10.07 -1.81
CA ALA A 140 -8.33 11.22 -0.98
C ALA A 140 -8.91 10.80 0.37
N PHE A 141 -9.71 9.73 0.38
CA PHE A 141 -10.32 9.20 1.60
C PHE A 141 -9.27 8.70 2.60
N VAL A 142 -8.34 7.84 2.19
CA VAL A 142 -7.31 7.28 3.09
C VAL A 142 -6.30 8.34 3.51
N ALA A 143 -5.90 9.24 2.60
CA ALA A 143 -5.02 10.34 2.93
C ALA A 143 -5.67 11.29 3.94
N GLY A 144 -6.94 11.64 3.73
CA GLY A 144 -7.70 12.49 4.65
C GLY A 144 -7.84 11.86 6.05
N LEU A 145 -8.20 10.57 6.13
CA LEU A 145 -8.30 9.86 7.40
C LEU A 145 -6.96 9.81 8.14
N PHE A 146 -5.89 9.48 7.43
CA PHE A 146 -4.54 9.44 7.99
C PHE A 146 -4.10 10.81 8.51
N LEU A 147 -4.20 11.86 7.69
CA LEU A 147 -3.79 13.21 8.06
C LEU A 147 -4.60 13.77 9.23
N CYS A 148 -5.91 13.49 9.30
CA CYS A 148 -6.75 13.86 10.45
C CYS A 148 -6.31 13.14 11.74
N ARG A 149 -6.00 11.83 11.67
CA ARG A 149 -5.49 11.07 12.82
C ARG A 149 -4.15 11.61 13.30
N GLU A 150 -3.24 11.91 12.38
CA GLU A 150 -1.92 12.48 12.72
C GLU A 150 -2.02 13.90 13.28
N ALA A 151 -2.87 14.76 12.71
CA ALA A 151 -3.13 16.10 13.25
C ALA A 151 -3.64 16.03 14.70
N LEU A 152 -4.52 15.07 15.01
CA LEU A 152 -4.99 14.86 16.38
C LEU A 152 -3.86 14.39 17.32
N LYS A 153 -2.92 13.56 16.85
CA LYS A 153 -1.73 13.19 17.63
C LYS A 153 -0.85 14.41 17.90
N VAL A 154 -0.69 15.33 16.95
CA VAL A 154 0.04 16.60 17.16
C VAL A 154 -0.61 17.41 18.27
N VAL A 155 -1.93 17.64 18.19
CA VAL A 155 -2.68 18.40 19.22
C VAL A 155 -2.56 17.74 20.60
N ARG A 156 -2.48 16.41 20.67
CA ARG A 156 -2.34 15.65 21.92
C ARG A 156 -0.90 15.49 22.40
N GLY A 157 0.10 16.05 21.71
CA GLY A 157 1.52 15.91 22.06
C GLY A 157 2.07 14.49 21.87
N ARG A 158 1.46 13.70 20.97
CA ARG A 158 1.82 12.29 20.70
C ARG A 158 2.33 12.06 19.27
N ALA A 159 2.60 13.12 18.52
CA ALA A 159 3.07 13.00 17.14
C ALA A 159 4.53 12.54 17.08
N ASP A 160 4.84 11.69 16.11
CA ASP A 160 6.21 11.39 15.75
C ASP A 160 6.79 12.53 14.88
N LEU A 161 7.28 13.57 15.56
CA LEU A 161 7.85 14.75 14.91
C LEU A 161 9.10 14.41 14.08
N ARG A 162 9.83 13.35 14.45
CA ARG A 162 11.02 12.91 13.70
C ARG A 162 10.60 12.34 12.35
N ALA A 163 9.59 11.45 12.33
CA ALA A 163 9.07 10.91 11.08
C ALA A 163 8.53 12.01 10.16
N TRP A 164 7.79 12.97 10.73
CA TRP A 164 7.29 14.12 9.97
C TRP A 164 8.41 15.02 9.44
N ALA A 165 9.46 15.28 10.21
CA ALA A 165 10.61 16.06 9.76
C ALA A 165 11.36 15.37 8.61
N MET A 166 11.59 14.05 8.71
CA MET A 166 12.21 13.26 7.63
C MET A 166 11.33 13.25 6.38
N HIS A 167 10.02 13.10 6.54
CA HIS A 167 9.07 13.18 5.44
C HIS A 167 9.07 14.54 4.76
N ALA A 168 9.07 15.63 5.54
CA ALA A 168 9.15 16.99 5.02
C ALA A 168 10.45 17.22 4.23
N ALA A 169 11.59 16.72 4.72
CA ALA A 169 12.85 16.78 4.00
C ALA A 169 12.80 16.00 2.67
N GLY A 170 12.28 14.76 2.69
CA GLY A 170 12.11 13.95 1.49
C GLY A 170 11.12 14.55 0.48
N ALA A 171 10.00 15.11 0.97
CA ALA A 171 9.01 15.80 0.16
C ALA A 171 9.58 17.09 -0.44
N GLY A 172 10.38 17.85 0.33
CA GLY A 172 11.09 19.02 -0.16
C GLY A 172 12.06 18.68 -1.30
N LEU A 173 12.83 17.61 -1.16
CA LEU A 173 13.71 17.10 -2.23
C LEU A 173 12.91 16.71 -3.49
N LEU A 174 11.86 15.90 -3.30
CA LEU A 174 10.99 15.44 -4.38
C LEU A 174 10.32 16.61 -5.12
N LEU A 175 9.72 17.56 -4.38
CA LEU A 175 9.03 18.71 -4.96
C LEU A 175 10.01 19.69 -5.60
N SER A 176 11.24 19.82 -5.08
CA SER A 176 12.28 20.61 -5.75
C SER A 176 12.65 20.00 -7.10
N TRP A 177 12.81 18.67 -7.17
CA TRP A 177 13.02 17.97 -8.44
C TRP A 177 11.86 18.18 -9.40
N VAL A 178 10.63 17.87 -8.98
CA VAL A 178 9.45 17.91 -9.85
C VAL A 178 9.13 19.34 -10.32
N LEU A 179 9.08 20.30 -9.40
CA LEU A 179 8.58 21.64 -9.69
C LEU A 179 9.66 22.57 -10.25
N LEU A 180 10.91 22.46 -9.77
CA LEU A 180 11.98 23.41 -10.11
C LEU A 180 12.93 22.88 -11.17
N VAL A 181 13.19 21.57 -11.18
CA VAL A 181 14.14 20.95 -12.13
C VAL A 181 13.42 20.44 -13.38
N CYS A 182 12.34 19.67 -13.21
CA CYS A 182 11.55 19.15 -14.32
C CYS A 182 10.49 20.13 -14.84
N GLU A 183 10.29 21.25 -14.13
CA GLU A 183 9.26 22.26 -14.42
C GLU A 183 7.85 21.64 -14.60
N MET A 184 7.60 20.51 -13.94
CA MET A 184 6.30 19.85 -13.95
C MET A 184 5.40 20.57 -12.95
N SER A 185 4.17 20.91 -13.37
CA SER A 185 3.21 21.52 -12.45
C SER A 185 2.86 20.55 -11.31
N LEU A 186 2.59 21.09 -10.12
CA LEU A 186 2.13 20.29 -8.98
C LEU A 186 0.87 19.48 -9.32
N TRP A 187 -0.05 20.06 -10.09
CA TRP A 187 -1.28 19.38 -10.50
C TRP A 187 -1.03 18.21 -11.43
N THR A 188 -0.09 18.34 -12.38
CA THR A 188 0.33 17.23 -13.24
C THR A 188 0.86 16.08 -12.39
N TYR A 189 1.72 16.38 -11.41
CA TYR A 189 2.26 15.37 -10.51
C TYR A 189 1.18 14.69 -9.67
N LEU A 190 0.28 15.47 -9.07
CA LEU A 190 -0.80 14.94 -8.25
C LEU A 190 -1.75 14.04 -9.06
N LEU A 191 -2.21 14.51 -10.21
CA LEU A 191 -3.24 13.84 -11.02
C LEU A 191 -2.70 12.67 -11.85
N CYS A 192 -1.41 12.68 -12.22
CA CYS A 192 -0.81 11.65 -13.08
C CYS A 192 0.12 10.69 -12.34
N PHE A 193 0.60 11.04 -11.14
CA PHE A 193 1.55 10.21 -10.39
C PHE A 193 0.99 9.84 -9.01
N ALA A 194 0.90 10.80 -8.10
CA ALA A 194 0.65 10.52 -6.69
C ALA A 194 -0.74 9.93 -6.43
N TYR A 195 -1.79 10.55 -6.97
CA TYR A 195 -3.17 10.12 -6.78
C TYR A 195 -3.46 8.76 -7.44
N PRO A 196 -3.25 8.57 -8.75
CA PRO A 196 -3.53 7.29 -9.39
C PRO A 196 -2.56 6.18 -8.93
N GLY A 197 -1.33 6.52 -8.51
CA GLY A 197 -0.42 5.56 -7.89
C GLY A 197 -0.94 5.04 -6.55
N THR A 198 -1.49 5.94 -5.72
CA THR A 198 -2.22 5.54 -4.50
C THR A 198 -3.45 4.70 -4.86
N SER A 199 -4.18 5.00 -5.94
CA SER A 199 -5.30 4.17 -6.41
C SER A 199 -4.86 2.73 -6.72
N LEU A 200 -3.73 2.54 -7.41
CA LEU A 200 -3.20 1.20 -7.70
C LEU A 200 -2.75 0.45 -6.43
N LEU A 201 -2.17 1.15 -5.45
CA LEU A 201 -1.89 0.55 -4.15
C LEU A 201 -3.18 0.08 -3.45
N LEU A 202 -4.24 0.89 -3.52
CA LEU A 202 -5.55 0.54 -2.96
C LEU A 202 -6.28 -0.58 -3.73
N LEU A 203 -5.94 -0.82 -5.00
CA LEU A 203 -6.38 -2.01 -5.74
C LEU A 203 -5.79 -3.27 -5.08
N ARG A 204 -4.49 -3.25 -4.79
CA ARG A 204 -3.78 -4.36 -4.14
C ARG A 204 -4.46 -4.74 -2.83
N SER A 205 -4.62 -3.76 -1.95
CA SER A 205 -5.14 -3.98 -0.60
C SER A 205 -6.65 -4.22 -0.51
N PHE A 206 -7.39 -4.14 -1.62
CA PHE A 206 -8.85 -4.16 -1.60
C PHE A 206 -9.42 -5.48 -1.08
N ALA A 207 -8.80 -6.60 -1.48
CA ALA A 207 -9.27 -7.94 -1.15
C ALA A 207 -8.27 -8.76 -0.32
N GLU A 208 -7.13 -8.18 0.06
CA GLU A 208 -6.08 -8.84 0.86
C GLU A 208 -6.60 -9.28 2.24
N HIS A 209 -7.50 -8.50 2.85
CA HIS A 209 -8.09 -8.80 4.15
C HIS A 209 -9.61 -8.78 4.15
N HIS A 210 -10.21 -9.56 5.05
CA HIS A 210 -11.64 -9.57 5.34
C HIS A 210 -11.90 -10.07 6.76
N ALA A 211 -13.00 -9.65 7.37
CA ALA A 211 -13.38 -10.15 8.68
C ALA A 211 -13.80 -11.62 8.58
N ALA A 212 -13.27 -12.42 9.50
CA ALA A 212 -13.61 -13.80 9.73
C ALA A 212 -13.46 -14.08 11.24
N PRO A 213 -14.19 -15.06 11.81
CA PRO A 213 -14.06 -15.42 13.22
C PRO A 213 -12.61 -15.80 13.57
N GLU A 214 -12.06 -16.75 12.83
CA GLU A 214 -10.70 -17.25 13.03
C GLU A 214 -9.67 -16.30 12.39
N PRO A 215 -8.64 -15.85 13.13
CA PRO A 215 -7.63 -14.91 12.64
C PRO A 215 -6.96 -15.37 11.34
N GLU A 216 -6.70 -16.66 11.22
CA GLU A 216 -5.97 -17.20 10.09
C GLU A 216 -6.79 -17.21 8.79
N ASP A 217 -8.12 -17.07 8.87
CA ASP A 217 -8.99 -16.96 7.71
C ASP A 217 -9.17 -15.50 7.25
N ARG A 218 -8.62 -14.50 7.97
CA ARG A 218 -8.81 -13.07 7.67
C ARG A 218 -7.97 -12.55 6.52
N THR A 219 -7.05 -13.36 6.01
CA THR A 219 -6.13 -12.99 4.92
C THR A 219 -6.44 -13.81 3.68
N ALA A 220 -6.47 -13.17 2.52
CA ALA A 220 -6.73 -13.80 1.24
C ALA A 220 -5.48 -13.80 0.35
N ILE A 221 -5.52 -14.64 -0.68
CA ILE A 221 -4.52 -14.68 -1.75
C ILE A 221 -5.18 -14.17 -3.02
N VAL A 222 -4.52 -13.27 -3.73
CA VAL A 222 -4.87 -12.91 -5.10
C VAL A 222 -3.80 -13.50 -6.02
N GLU A 223 -4.17 -14.46 -6.85
CA GLU A 223 -3.31 -15.00 -7.91
C GLU A 223 -3.24 -14.00 -9.06
N ALA A 224 -2.44 -12.96 -8.87
CA ALA A 224 -2.40 -11.79 -9.73
C ALA A 224 -1.89 -12.10 -11.15
N GLU A 225 -2.43 -11.37 -12.12
CA GLU A 225 -1.89 -11.33 -13.47
C GLU A 225 -0.43 -10.83 -13.44
N PRO A 226 0.46 -11.28 -14.36
CA PRO A 226 1.89 -10.99 -14.28
C PRO A 226 2.27 -9.51 -14.10
N PRO A 227 1.61 -8.53 -14.77
CA PRO A 227 1.90 -7.12 -14.55
C PRO A 227 1.62 -6.66 -13.11
N PHE A 228 0.52 -7.14 -12.51
CA PHE A 228 0.16 -6.81 -11.13
C PHE A 228 1.02 -7.56 -10.11
N ALA A 229 1.38 -8.81 -10.40
CA ALA A 229 2.32 -9.56 -9.57
C ALA A 229 3.68 -8.84 -9.47
N LEU A 230 4.19 -8.30 -10.58
CA LEU A 230 5.42 -7.48 -10.56
C LEU A 230 5.21 -6.12 -9.88
N LEU A 231 4.11 -5.42 -10.20
CA LEU A 231 3.82 -4.10 -9.65
C LEU A 231 3.71 -4.12 -8.11
N PHE A 232 3.11 -5.19 -7.57
CA PHE A 232 2.88 -5.38 -6.15
C PHE A 232 3.96 -6.24 -5.48
N LEU A 233 5.04 -6.57 -6.22
CA LEU A 233 6.15 -7.36 -5.70
C LEU A 233 5.69 -8.69 -5.06
N ASN A 234 4.75 -9.37 -5.72
CA ASN A 234 4.09 -10.59 -5.28
C ASN A 234 3.37 -10.50 -3.91
N ASN A 235 3.25 -9.31 -3.31
CA ASN A 235 2.61 -9.12 -2.00
C ASN A 235 1.13 -9.55 -1.98
N ASN A 236 0.51 -9.60 -3.15
CA ASN A 236 -0.81 -10.18 -3.38
C ASN A 236 -0.92 -11.65 -2.95
N LEU A 237 0.19 -12.37 -2.79
CA LEU A 237 0.25 -13.67 -2.11
C LEU A 237 0.23 -13.47 -0.58
N HIS A 238 -0.81 -12.80 -0.10
CA HIS A 238 -0.77 -12.11 1.18
C HIS A 238 -0.73 -13.05 2.39
N VAL A 239 -1.31 -14.24 2.28
CA VAL A 239 -1.17 -15.30 3.30
C VAL A 239 0.31 -15.70 3.47
N ALA A 240 1.04 -15.95 2.39
CA ALA A 240 2.47 -16.24 2.45
C ALA A 240 3.28 -15.07 3.01
N HIS A 241 2.86 -13.83 2.69
CA HIS A 241 3.49 -12.64 3.22
C HIS A 241 3.33 -12.52 4.74
N HIS A 242 2.12 -12.64 5.28
CA HIS A 242 1.86 -12.62 6.74
C HIS A 242 2.48 -13.80 7.48
N ASP A 243 2.56 -14.96 6.84
CA ASP A 243 3.22 -16.15 7.41
C ASP A 243 4.75 -15.96 7.53
N LYS A 244 5.38 -15.31 6.54
CA LYS A 244 6.83 -15.05 6.57
C LYS A 244 7.21 -13.73 5.91
N PRO A 245 7.05 -12.59 6.61
CA PRO A 245 7.15 -11.25 6.01
C PRO A 245 8.54 -10.90 5.46
N GLY A 246 9.61 -11.47 6.04
CA GLY A 246 10.98 -11.26 5.57
C GLY A 246 11.41 -12.13 4.38
N VAL A 247 10.47 -12.83 3.71
CA VAL A 247 10.77 -13.49 2.43
C VAL A 247 10.77 -12.43 1.34
N PRO A 248 11.88 -12.25 0.61
CA PRO A 248 11.91 -11.20 -0.40
C PRO A 248 10.97 -11.50 -1.56
N TRP A 249 10.45 -10.45 -2.17
CA TRP A 249 9.40 -10.49 -3.19
C TRP A 249 9.63 -11.49 -4.33
N TYR A 250 10.88 -11.64 -4.78
CA TYR A 250 11.25 -12.53 -5.89
C TYR A 250 11.31 -14.02 -5.48
N ARG A 251 11.29 -14.32 -4.18
CA ARG A 251 11.21 -15.69 -3.62
C ARG A 251 9.83 -16.02 -3.08
N LEU A 252 8.98 -15.01 -2.86
CA LEU A 252 7.65 -15.19 -2.28
C LEU A 252 6.76 -16.19 -3.05
N PRO A 253 6.71 -16.20 -4.40
CA PRO A 253 5.94 -17.21 -5.14
C PRO A 253 6.40 -18.65 -4.88
N ARG A 254 7.72 -18.86 -4.77
CA ARG A 254 8.27 -20.18 -4.43
C ARG A 254 7.92 -20.57 -3.01
N TYR A 255 7.98 -19.63 -2.08
CA TYR A 255 7.57 -19.86 -0.69
C TYR A 255 6.10 -20.26 -0.62
N GLU A 256 5.22 -19.53 -1.29
CA GLU A 256 3.79 -19.83 -1.36
C GLU A 256 3.51 -21.22 -1.93
N ALA A 257 4.21 -21.61 -3.01
CA ALA A 257 4.05 -22.95 -3.58
C ALA A 257 4.41 -24.06 -2.58
N VAL A 258 5.50 -23.88 -1.80
CA VAL A 258 5.91 -24.84 -0.76
C VAL A 258 4.95 -24.81 0.42
N ARG A 259 4.51 -23.63 0.87
CA ARG A 259 3.53 -23.45 1.95
C ARG A 259 2.25 -24.19 1.62
N ARG A 260 1.70 -24.02 0.42
CA ARG A 260 0.47 -24.69 0.00
C ARG A 260 0.54 -26.21 0.02
N LEU A 261 1.70 -26.80 -0.28
CA LEU A 261 1.87 -28.26 -0.22
C LEU A 261 1.83 -28.80 1.21
N ASN A 262 2.14 -27.98 2.22
CA ASN A 262 2.32 -28.43 3.60
C ASN A 262 1.20 -27.95 4.54
N THR A 263 0.67 -26.76 4.32
CA THR A 263 -0.21 -26.07 5.28
C THR A 263 -1.41 -25.38 4.62
N ALA A 264 -1.70 -25.64 3.34
CA ALA A 264 -2.91 -25.11 2.72
C ALA A 264 -4.15 -25.59 3.46
N ARG A 265 -5.06 -24.67 3.76
CA ARG A 265 -6.33 -24.99 4.40
C ARG A 265 -7.49 -24.86 3.40
N PRO A 266 -8.53 -25.72 3.50
CA PRO A 266 -9.72 -25.60 2.65
C PRO A 266 -10.45 -24.26 2.79
N SER A 267 -10.29 -23.57 3.91
CA SER A 267 -10.87 -22.25 4.19
C SER A 267 -10.12 -21.09 3.54
N GLU A 268 -8.92 -21.30 2.98
CA GLU A 268 -8.12 -20.23 2.39
C GLU A 268 -8.87 -19.54 1.25
N ARG A 269 -9.02 -18.22 1.37
CA ARG A 269 -9.70 -17.42 0.36
C ARG A 269 -8.73 -17.09 -0.77
N ILE A 270 -9.04 -17.56 -1.97
CA ILE A 270 -8.20 -17.37 -3.16
C ILE A 270 -9.02 -16.69 -4.26
N TYR A 271 -8.49 -15.60 -4.81
CA TYR A 271 -9.02 -14.89 -5.97
C TYR A 271 -8.13 -15.11 -7.20
N ARG A 272 -8.72 -15.42 -8.35
CA ARG A 272 -8.03 -15.61 -9.63
C ARG A 272 -7.83 -14.27 -10.35
N GLY A 273 -6.94 -13.46 -9.78
CA GLY A 273 -6.52 -12.17 -10.32
C GLY A 273 -7.48 -11.01 -10.04
N TYR A 274 -7.04 -9.80 -10.41
CA TYR A 274 -7.79 -8.58 -10.13
C TYR A 274 -9.02 -8.42 -11.02
N ARG A 275 -9.07 -9.11 -12.17
CA ARG A 275 -10.28 -9.20 -13.00
C ARG A 275 -11.44 -9.88 -12.28
N GLU A 276 -11.19 -10.91 -11.48
CA GLU A 276 -12.22 -11.57 -10.69
C GLU A 276 -12.77 -10.60 -9.62
N ILE A 277 -11.88 -9.95 -8.88
CA ILE A 277 -12.23 -8.93 -7.88
C ILE A 277 -13.09 -7.83 -8.50
N ALA A 278 -12.69 -7.32 -9.67
CA ALA A 278 -13.47 -6.31 -10.39
C ALA A 278 -14.85 -6.83 -10.81
N ARG A 279 -14.95 -8.05 -11.34
CA ARG A 279 -16.26 -8.63 -11.71
C ARG A 279 -17.22 -8.72 -10.54
N HIS A 280 -16.74 -9.03 -9.33
CA HIS A 280 -17.59 -9.12 -8.15
C HIS A 280 -17.95 -7.76 -7.56
N TRP A 281 -17.00 -6.79 -7.56
CA TRP A 281 -17.11 -5.60 -6.71
C TRP A 281 -16.83 -4.27 -7.40
N LEU A 282 -16.79 -4.20 -8.74
CA LEU A 282 -16.54 -2.92 -9.43
C LEU A 282 -17.52 -1.84 -8.98
N PHE A 283 -18.82 -2.15 -8.91
CA PHE A 283 -19.87 -1.22 -8.50
C PHE A 283 -20.68 -1.70 -7.29
N ARG A 284 -20.24 -2.78 -6.63
CA ARG A 284 -20.87 -3.35 -5.44
C ARG A 284 -19.88 -3.31 -4.29
N ALA A 285 -20.34 -2.91 -3.10
CA ALA A 285 -19.52 -2.97 -1.90
C ALA A 285 -19.03 -4.42 -1.65
N LYS A 286 -17.73 -4.58 -1.40
CA LYS A 286 -17.11 -5.87 -1.04
C LYS A 286 -17.70 -6.42 0.24
N GLU A 287 -17.81 -5.56 1.25
CA GLU A 287 -18.31 -5.91 2.57
C GLU A 287 -18.99 -4.71 3.25
N SER A 288 -19.66 -4.97 4.37
CA SER A 288 -20.17 -3.91 5.24
C SER A 288 -19.00 -3.17 5.88
N PRO A 289 -18.99 -1.83 5.95
CA PRO A 289 -17.97 -1.09 6.70
C PRO A 289 -17.96 -1.41 8.19
N VAL A 290 -19.07 -1.90 8.76
CA VAL A 290 -19.16 -2.28 10.18
C VAL A 290 -18.57 -3.67 10.37
N HIS A 291 -17.64 -3.80 11.31
CA HIS A 291 -17.02 -5.10 11.62
C HIS A 291 -18.09 -6.09 12.11
N PRO A 292 -18.18 -7.32 11.55
CA PRO A 292 -19.28 -8.25 11.83
C PRO A 292 -19.16 -9.01 13.16
N HIS A 293 -18.00 -8.96 13.82
CA HIS A 293 -17.69 -9.75 15.03
C HIS A 293 -17.36 -8.91 16.27
N LEU A 294 -17.56 -7.59 16.21
CA LEU A 294 -17.39 -6.67 17.34
C LEU A 294 -18.73 -6.11 17.82
#